data_AF-A0A9X6AFE2-F1
#
_entry.id   AF-A0A9X6AFE2-F1
#
_cell.length_a   1.000
_cell.length_b   1.000
_cell.length_c   1.000
_cell.angle_alpha   90.00
_cell.angle_beta   90.00
_cell.angle_gamma   90.00
#
_symmetry.space_group_name_H-M   'P 1'
#
loop_
_entity.id
_entity.type
_entity.pdbx_description
1 polymer ?
#
loop_
_entity_poly.entity_id
_entity_poly.type
_entity_poly.pdbx_seq_one_letter_code
_entity_poly.pdbx_strand_id
1 'polypeptide(L)'
;MGRKRGKKRELRALAAPFTVAPPSGARIRDRLRLGAADESVLTLVGEHLGGHQRSDFTARVALGNVSQKDTGRAARKRKLTAVSSSRWVGAMTRASEDQYQLSVRCLYDERAGLRRAISTIDKRLAVPCGQRGGRLRGYPDQNERFQKQRRLQALTTRL
;
A
#
# COMPACT_ATOMS: atom_id res chain seq x y z
N MET A 1 6.55 67.83 -11.35
CA MET A 1 5.51 67.02 -10.68
C MET A 1 6.16 65.80 -10.02
N GLY A 2 6.35 65.81 -8.70
CA GLY A 2 7.02 64.73 -7.97
C GLY A 2 6.04 63.63 -7.54
N ARG A 3 6.27 62.38 -7.96
CA ARG A 3 5.49 61.21 -7.51
C ARG A 3 5.76 60.93 -6.02
N LYS A 4 4.70 61.02 -5.19
CA LYS A 4 4.73 60.58 -3.78
C LYS A 4 4.99 59.07 -3.72
N ARG A 5 6.12 58.66 -3.11
CA ARG A 5 6.40 57.26 -2.75
C ARG A 5 5.36 56.79 -1.72
N GLY A 6 4.61 55.73 -2.03
CA GLY A 6 3.66 55.12 -1.10
C GLY A 6 4.35 54.54 0.14
N LYS A 7 3.73 54.70 1.31
CA LYS A 7 4.20 54.13 2.59
C LYS A 7 4.38 52.61 2.45
N LYS A 8 5.57 52.08 2.77
CA LYS A 8 5.81 50.64 2.93
C LYS A 8 4.87 50.12 4.03
N ARG A 9 4.05 49.11 3.73
CA ARG A 9 3.25 48.40 4.74
C ARG A 9 4.23 47.69 5.69
N GLU A 10 4.19 48.04 6.97
CA GLU A 10 4.92 47.31 8.01
C GLU A 10 4.40 45.88 8.05
N LEU A 11 5.32 44.93 7.87
CA LEU A 11 5.01 43.51 7.95
C LEU A 11 4.83 43.15 9.42
N ARG A 12 3.81 42.34 9.73
CA ARG A 12 3.57 41.86 11.09
C ARG A 12 4.78 41.07 11.58
N ALA A 13 5.30 41.42 12.75
CA ALA A 13 6.34 40.64 13.40
C ALA A 13 5.83 39.22 13.68
N LEU A 14 6.54 38.21 13.19
CA LEU A 14 6.27 36.81 13.50
C LEU A 14 7.04 36.44 14.78
N ALA A 15 6.36 35.76 15.70
CA ALA A 15 7.02 35.23 16.90
C ALA A 15 8.06 34.16 16.52
N ALA A 16 9.08 33.98 17.37
CA ALA A 16 10.09 32.97 17.17
C ALA A 16 9.46 31.56 17.12
N PRO A 17 9.96 30.65 16.26
CA PRO A 17 9.51 29.26 16.24
C PRO A 17 9.74 28.62 17.60
N PHE A 18 8.75 27.89 18.10
CA PHE A 18 8.86 27.11 19.31
C PHE A 18 8.28 25.71 19.10
N THR A 19 8.78 24.74 19.84
CA THR A 19 8.32 23.35 19.78
C THR A 19 7.18 23.16 20.78
N VAL A 20 6.01 22.77 20.29
CA VAL A 20 4.88 22.37 21.13
C VAL A 20 5.05 20.90 21.48
N ALA A 21 4.74 20.51 22.72
CA ALA A 21 4.67 19.10 23.10
C ALA A 21 3.72 18.35 22.15
N PRO A 22 4.05 17.11 21.72
CA PRO A 22 3.13 16.32 20.92
C PRO A 22 1.81 16.17 21.70
N PRO A 23 0.65 16.30 21.03
CA PRO A 23 -0.62 16.10 21.71
C PRO A 23 -0.62 14.70 22.35
N SER A 24 -0.97 14.62 23.63
CA SER A 24 -1.26 13.35 24.28
C SER A 24 -2.51 12.77 23.60
N GLY A 25 -2.31 11.89 22.62
CA GLY A 25 -3.42 11.33 21.87
C GLY A 25 -4.32 10.50 22.78
N ALA A 26 -5.53 10.98 23.09
CA ALA A 26 -6.57 10.16 23.68
C ALA A 26 -7.24 9.33 22.59
N ARG A 27 -7.18 7.99 22.69
CA ARG A 27 -7.88 7.10 21.78
C ARG A 27 -9.15 6.58 22.46
N ILE A 28 -10.28 7.20 22.15
CA ILE A 28 -11.60 6.71 22.58
C ILE A 28 -12.05 5.63 21.59
N ARG A 29 -12.48 4.49 22.11
CA ARG A 29 -13.10 3.42 21.32
C ARG A 29 -14.48 3.17 21.89
N ASP A 30 -15.45 3.11 21.00
CA ASP A 30 -16.81 2.72 21.33
C ASP A 30 -17.30 1.69 20.30
N ARG A 31 -18.41 1.02 20.59
CA ARG A 31 -19.06 0.06 19.70
C ARG A 31 -20.49 0.50 19.43
N LEU A 32 -20.85 0.54 18.16
CA LEU A 32 -22.23 0.70 17.75
C LEU A 32 -23.02 -0.56 18.12
N ARG A 33 -24.01 -0.44 19.01
CA ARG A 33 -24.95 -1.52 19.31
C ARG A 33 -26.12 -1.40 18.35
N LEU A 34 -26.12 -2.25 17.33
CA LEU A 34 -27.14 -2.26 16.30
C LEU A 34 -28.37 -3.05 16.74
N GLY A 35 -29.56 -2.55 16.40
CA GLY A 35 -30.75 -3.38 16.39
C GLY A 35 -30.72 -4.35 15.21
N ALA A 36 -31.51 -5.42 15.27
CA ALA A 36 -31.55 -6.45 14.22
C ALA A 36 -31.90 -5.89 12.82
N ALA A 37 -32.76 -4.86 12.77
CA ALA A 37 -33.12 -4.20 11.51
C ALA A 37 -31.92 -3.46 10.88
N ASP A 38 -31.18 -2.69 11.67
CA ASP A 38 -30.02 -1.94 11.19
C ASP A 38 -28.89 -2.87 10.74
N GLU A 39 -28.67 -3.97 11.46
CA GLU A 39 -27.70 -5.00 11.08
C GLU A 39 -28.05 -5.61 9.71
N SER A 40 -29.33 -5.90 9.49
CA SER A 40 -29.82 -6.42 8.22
C SER A 40 -29.59 -5.41 7.08
N VAL A 41 -29.92 -4.14 7.31
CA VAL A 41 -29.71 -3.07 6.32
C VAL A 41 -28.22 -2.89 6.01
N LEU A 42 -27.36 -2.84 7.03
CA LEU A 42 -25.92 -2.65 6.84
C LEU A 42 -25.28 -3.83 6.11
N THR A 43 -25.77 -5.05 6.35
CA THR A 43 -25.32 -6.24 5.63
C THR A 43 -25.67 -6.14 4.16
N LEU A 44 -26.94 -5.84 3.83
CA LEU A 44 -27.39 -5.68 2.44
C LEU A 44 -26.65 -4.56 1.71
N VAL A 45 -26.45 -3.41 2.37
CA VAL A 45 -25.68 -2.29 1.83
C VAL A 45 -24.22 -2.70 1.61
N GLY A 46 -23.60 -3.38 2.58
CA GLY A 46 -22.22 -3.85 2.49
C GLY A 46 -22.02 -4.85 1.36
N GLU A 47 -22.94 -5.79 1.18
CA GLU A 47 -22.93 -6.75 0.08
C GLU A 47 -23.06 -6.07 -1.27
N HIS A 48 -24.03 -5.16 -1.41
CA HIS A 48 -24.28 -4.42 -2.64
C HIS A 48 -23.09 -3.54 -3.03
N LEU A 49 -22.61 -2.69 -2.12
CA LEU A 49 -21.48 -1.80 -2.36
C LEU A 49 -20.17 -2.58 -2.55
N GLY A 50 -19.97 -3.65 -1.78
CA GLY A 50 -18.80 -4.53 -1.91
C GLY A 50 -18.76 -5.26 -3.24
N GLY A 51 -19.92 -5.69 -3.76
CA GLY A 51 -20.03 -6.27 -5.10
C GLY A 51 -19.58 -5.31 -6.20
N HIS A 52 -20.05 -4.07 -6.15
CA HIS A 52 -19.65 -3.03 -7.10
C HIS A 52 -18.18 -2.66 -6.99
N GLN A 53 -17.63 -2.54 -5.78
CA GLN A 53 -16.21 -2.27 -5.58
C GLN A 53 -15.34 -3.41 -6.12
N ARG A 54 -15.71 -4.69 -5.88
CA ARG A 54 -14.98 -5.83 -6.44
C ARG A 54 -15.02 -5.83 -7.96
N SER A 55 -16.17 -5.58 -8.57
CA SER A 55 -16.29 -5.49 -10.03
C SER A 55 -15.43 -4.36 -10.61
N ASP A 56 -15.43 -3.19 -9.97
CA ASP A 56 -14.57 -2.06 -10.35
C ASP A 56 -13.09 -2.39 -10.23
N PHE A 57 -12.70 -3.04 -9.13
CA PHE A 57 -11.34 -3.49 -8.89
C PHE A 57 -10.90 -4.52 -9.95
N THR A 58 -11.74 -5.50 -10.29
CA THR A 58 -11.46 -6.45 -11.38
C THR A 58 -11.26 -5.72 -12.70
N ALA A 59 -12.11 -4.76 -13.04
CA ALA A 59 -11.93 -3.94 -14.23
C ALA A 59 -10.61 -3.15 -14.20
N ARG A 60 -10.23 -2.62 -13.03
CA ARG A 60 -8.95 -1.92 -12.86
C ARG A 60 -7.74 -2.83 -13.01
N VAL A 61 -7.81 -4.05 -12.45
CA VAL A 61 -6.75 -5.06 -12.58
C VAL A 61 -6.56 -5.48 -14.03
N ALA A 62 -7.66 -5.68 -14.77
CA ALA A 62 -7.62 -6.07 -16.18
C ALA A 62 -6.92 -5.03 -17.09
N LEU A 63 -6.96 -3.74 -16.71
CA LEU A 63 -6.21 -2.70 -17.43
C LEU A 63 -4.68 -2.83 -17.25
N GLY A 64 -4.22 -3.45 -16.18
CA GLY A 64 -2.80 -3.60 -15.90
C GLY A 64 -2.07 -2.30 -15.56
N ASN A 65 -0.75 -2.28 -15.79
CA ASN A 65 0.11 -1.15 -15.44
C ASN A 65 0.07 -0.08 -16.53
N VAL A 66 -0.93 0.81 -16.42
CA VAL A 66 -1.15 1.93 -17.33
C VAL A 66 -0.94 3.26 -16.63
N SER A 67 -0.74 4.33 -17.41
CA SER A 67 -0.67 5.68 -16.87
C SER A 67 -1.99 6.06 -16.20
N GLN A 68 -1.96 7.04 -15.28
CA GLN A 68 -3.17 7.50 -14.59
C GLN A 68 -4.28 7.98 -15.56
N LYS A 69 -3.90 8.54 -16.71
CA LYS A 69 -4.83 9.02 -17.74
C LYS A 69 -5.57 7.87 -18.44
N ASP A 70 -4.90 6.72 -18.56
CA ASP A 70 -5.39 5.56 -19.31
C ASP A 70 -6.14 4.56 -18.42
N THR A 71 -6.27 4.84 -17.11
CA THR A 71 -7.04 4.01 -16.17
C THR A 71 -8.55 3.95 -16.45
N GLY A 72 -9.03 4.76 -17.42
CA GLY A 72 -10.44 4.82 -17.78
C GLY A 72 -11.36 5.23 -16.62
N ARG A 73 -10.81 5.88 -15.58
CA ARG A 73 -11.54 6.14 -14.32
C ARG A 73 -12.87 6.87 -14.54
N ALA A 74 -12.91 7.84 -15.46
CA ALA A 74 -14.12 8.59 -15.75
C ALA A 74 -15.25 7.69 -16.28
N ALA A 75 -14.93 6.77 -17.21
CA ALA A 75 -15.89 5.82 -17.77
C ALA A 75 -16.37 4.81 -16.71
N ARG A 76 -15.44 4.24 -15.92
CA ARG A 76 -15.77 3.32 -14.82
C ARG A 76 -16.67 4.00 -13.78
N LYS A 77 -16.32 5.21 -13.36
CA LYS A 77 -17.12 6.04 -12.44
C LYS A 77 -18.52 6.29 -13.00
N ARG A 78 -18.65 6.66 -14.28
CA ARG A 78 -19.96 6.90 -14.92
C ARG A 78 -20.84 5.66 -14.90
N LYS A 79 -20.28 4.48 -15.24
CA LYS A 79 -21.01 3.21 -15.21
C LYS A 79 -21.54 2.88 -13.81
N LEU A 80 -20.71 3.04 -12.78
CA LEU A 80 -21.10 2.77 -11.39
C LEU A 80 -22.11 3.80 -10.84
N THR A 81 -22.08 5.05 -11.32
CA THR A 81 -23.03 6.08 -10.88
C THR A 81 -24.46 5.76 -11.30
N ALA A 82 -24.67 4.88 -12.29
CA ALA A 82 -26.00 4.44 -12.68
C ALA A 82 -26.70 3.56 -11.61
N VAL A 83 -25.93 2.98 -10.67
CA VAL A 83 -26.42 2.01 -9.68
C VAL A 83 -26.12 2.43 -8.23
N SER A 84 -25.43 3.56 -8.03
CA SER A 84 -25.03 4.02 -6.70
C SER A 84 -24.81 5.53 -6.67
N SER A 85 -24.75 6.12 -5.47
CA SER A 85 -24.55 7.56 -5.32
C SER A 85 -23.17 8.01 -5.81
N SER A 86 -23.10 9.21 -6.40
CA SER A 86 -21.84 9.78 -6.91
C SER A 86 -20.73 9.87 -5.86
N ARG A 87 -21.08 10.06 -4.58
CA ARG A 87 -20.16 10.08 -3.44
C ARG A 87 -19.56 8.70 -3.18
N TRP A 88 -20.39 7.66 -3.07
CA TRP A 88 -19.94 6.29 -2.84
C TRP A 88 -19.09 5.78 -4.01
N VAL A 89 -19.53 6.04 -5.24
CA VAL A 89 -18.77 5.66 -6.43
C VAL A 89 -17.41 6.36 -6.51
N GLY A 90 -17.37 7.65 -6.12
CA GLY A 90 -16.11 8.39 -6.01
C GLY A 90 -15.12 7.74 -5.03
N ALA A 91 -15.62 7.28 -3.88
CA ALA A 91 -14.82 6.57 -2.89
C ALA A 91 -14.38 5.19 -3.39
N MET A 92 -15.29 4.40 -3.98
CA MET A 92 -14.99 3.07 -4.53
C MET A 92 -13.89 3.11 -5.59
N THR A 93 -14.05 3.96 -6.61
CA THR A 93 -13.07 4.06 -7.71
C THR A 93 -11.71 4.56 -7.23
N ARG A 94 -11.67 5.34 -6.15
CA ARG A 94 -10.42 5.73 -5.48
C ARG A 94 -9.80 4.53 -4.74
N ALA A 95 -10.59 3.85 -3.92
CA ALA A 95 -10.13 2.69 -3.16
C ALA A 95 -9.62 1.56 -4.08
N SER A 96 -10.29 1.31 -5.21
CA SER A 96 -9.81 0.35 -6.22
C SER A 96 -8.45 0.73 -6.81
N GLU A 97 -8.22 2.02 -7.11
CA GLU A 97 -6.93 2.50 -7.59
C GLU A 97 -5.85 2.34 -6.51
N ASP A 98 -6.14 2.79 -5.29
CA ASP A 98 -5.21 2.72 -4.17
C ASP A 98 -4.85 1.25 -3.86
N GLN A 99 -5.83 0.35 -3.88
CA GLN A 99 -5.62 -1.08 -3.69
C GLN A 99 -4.78 -1.69 -4.81
N TYR A 100 -5.02 -1.31 -6.07
CA TYR A 100 -4.22 -1.78 -7.19
C TYR A 100 -2.76 -1.34 -7.03
N GLN A 101 -2.52 -0.05 -6.79
CA GLN A 101 -1.17 0.50 -6.63
C GLN A 101 -0.43 -0.12 -5.44
N LEU A 102 -1.13 -0.32 -4.32
CA LEU A 102 -0.56 -1.00 -3.15
C LEU A 102 -0.20 -2.45 -3.48
N SER A 103 -1.11 -3.20 -4.10
CA SER A 103 -0.86 -4.61 -4.44
C SER A 103 0.34 -4.77 -5.38
N VAL A 104 0.48 -3.90 -6.38
CA VAL A 104 1.62 -3.89 -7.30
C VAL A 104 2.93 -3.62 -6.56
N ARG A 105 2.96 -2.64 -5.63
CA ARG A 105 4.15 -2.38 -4.81
C ARG A 105 4.53 -3.59 -3.96
N CYS A 106 3.55 -4.20 -3.29
CA CYS A 106 3.78 -5.41 -2.50
C CYS A 106 4.32 -6.56 -3.35
N LEU A 107 3.82 -6.75 -4.58
CA LEU A 107 4.34 -7.76 -5.50
C LEU A 107 5.80 -7.50 -5.90
N TYR A 108 6.17 -6.24 -6.18
CA TYR A 108 7.56 -5.88 -6.46
C TYR A 108 8.47 -6.09 -5.26
N ASP A 109 8.03 -5.71 -4.07
CA ASP A 109 8.77 -5.88 -2.82
C ASP A 109 8.96 -7.36 -2.48
N GLU A 110 7.93 -8.19 -2.65
CA GLU A 110 8.00 -9.63 -2.47
C GLU A 110 9.00 -10.25 -3.45
N ARG A 111 8.89 -9.92 -4.75
CA ARG A 111 9.83 -10.41 -5.78
C ARG A 111 11.27 -10.00 -5.46
N ALA A 112 11.50 -8.76 -5.02
CA ALA A 112 12.82 -8.29 -4.62
C ALA A 112 13.33 -9.02 -3.36
N GLY A 113 12.45 -9.25 -2.38
CA GLY A 113 12.71 -10.02 -1.17
C GLY A 113 13.13 -11.47 -1.47
N LEU A 114 12.34 -12.17 -2.30
CA LEU A 114 12.61 -13.53 -2.75
C LEU A 114 13.98 -13.61 -3.44
N ARG A 115 14.27 -12.71 -4.38
CA ARG A 115 15.57 -12.67 -5.08
C ARG A 115 16.75 -12.44 -4.14
N ARG A 116 16.62 -11.51 -3.18
CA ARG A 116 17.67 -11.27 -2.17
C ARG A 116 17.90 -12.50 -1.30
N ALA A 117 16.83 -13.16 -0.86
CA ALA A 117 16.91 -14.37 -0.05
C ALA A 117 17.55 -15.53 -0.81
N ILE A 118 17.12 -15.77 -2.05
CA ILE A 118 17.70 -16.77 -2.97
C ILE A 118 19.19 -16.50 -3.17
N SER A 119 19.56 -15.28 -3.58
CA SER A 119 20.96 -14.91 -3.80
C SER A 119 21.83 -15.08 -2.55
N THR A 120 21.29 -14.77 -1.37
CA THR A 120 22.00 -14.92 -0.09
C THR A 120 22.25 -16.39 0.23
N ILE A 121 21.24 -17.25 0.06
CA ILE A 121 21.38 -18.69 0.33
C ILE A 121 22.34 -19.31 -0.67
N ASP A 122 22.19 -19.02 -1.96
CA ASP A 122 23.00 -19.58 -3.03
C ASP A 122 24.50 -19.26 -2.84
N LYS A 123 24.83 -17.99 -2.57
CA LYS A 123 26.20 -17.56 -2.25
C LYS A 123 26.80 -18.28 -1.05
N ARG A 124 26.00 -18.60 -0.02
CA ARG A 124 26.47 -19.33 1.17
C ARG A 124 26.59 -20.83 0.94
N LEU A 125 25.74 -21.41 0.10
CA LEU A 125 25.83 -22.82 -0.30
C LEU A 125 27.09 -23.09 -1.13
N ALA A 126 27.58 -22.12 -1.91
CA ALA A 126 28.83 -22.25 -2.65
C ALA A 126 30.07 -22.44 -1.74
N VAL A 127 29.99 -22.06 -0.46
CA VAL A 127 31.08 -22.24 0.52
C VAL A 127 30.87 -23.55 1.29
N PRO A 128 31.92 -24.37 1.52
CA PRO A 128 31.82 -25.57 2.36
C PRO A 128 31.39 -25.25 3.80
N CYS A 129 30.79 -26.24 4.49
CA CYS A 129 30.34 -26.05 5.87
C CYS A 129 31.51 -25.73 6.81
N GLY A 130 31.26 -24.85 7.78
CA GLY A 130 32.26 -24.38 8.74
C GLY A 130 33.30 -23.42 8.16
N GLN A 131 33.42 -23.34 6.83
CA GLN A 131 34.49 -22.60 6.16
C GLN A 131 34.08 -21.19 5.75
N ARG A 132 35.09 -20.41 5.38
CA ARG A 132 34.96 -19.04 4.89
C ARG A 132 35.59 -18.94 3.49
N GLY A 133 34.82 -18.45 2.53
CA GLY A 133 35.27 -18.10 1.18
C GLY A 133 35.28 -16.58 1.02
N GLY A 134 36.45 -15.95 1.18
CA GLY A 134 36.59 -14.50 1.16
C GLY A 134 35.74 -13.80 2.24
N ARG A 135 34.80 -12.95 1.83
CA ARG A 135 33.87 -12.25 2.75
C ARG A 135 32.65 -13.09 3.14
N LEU A 136 32.40 -14.22 2.48
CA LEU A 136 31.25 -15.08 2.71
C LEU A 136 31.62 -16.26 3.62
N ARG A 137 30.71 -16.65 4.51
CA ARG A 137 30.83 -17.84 5.36
C ARG A 137 29.78 -18.86 4.98
N GLY A 138 30.20 -20.12 4.86
CA GLY A 138 29.30 -21.25 4.68
C GLY A 138 28.34 -21.42 5.87
N TYR A 139 27.51 -22.45 5.80
CA TYR A 139 26.69 -22.84 6.95
C TYR A 139 27.53 -23.55 8.02
N PRO A 140 27.18 -23.47 9.31
CA PRO A 140 27.95 -24.08 10.39
C PRO A 140 28.10 -25.60 10.24
N ASP A 141 27.03 -26.28 9.87
CA ASP A 141 26.98 -27.73 9.74
C ASP A 141 26.18 -28.19 8.49
N GLN A 142 26.18 -29.50 8.26
CA GLN A 142 25.46 -30.10 7.12
C GLN A 142 23.93 -30.07 7.28
N ASN A 143 23.43 -30.06 8.52
CA ASN A 143 22.01 -30.10 8.80
C ASN A 143 21.36 -28.74 8.46
N GLU A 144 21.97 -27.62 8.89
CA GLU A 144 21.55 -26.28 8.48
C GLU A 144 21.69 -26.12 6.96
N ARG A 145 22.79 -26.60 6.36
CA ARG A 145 22.98 -26.56 4.90
C ARG A 145 21.82 -27.23 4.17
N PHE A 146 21.42 -28.43 4.59
CA PHE A 146 20.30 -29.17 4.00
C PHE A 146 18.98 -28.41 4.12
N GLN A 147 18.66 -27.85 5.29
CA GLN A 147 17.43 -27.05 5.46
C GLN A 147 17.43 -25.80 4.57
N LYS A 148 18.61 -25.20 4.34
CA LYS A 148 18.74 -24.03 3.46
C LYS A 148 18.61 -24.39 1.98
N GLN A 149 19.06 -25.58 1.56
CA GLN A 149 18.77 -26.10 0.22
C GLN A 149 17.27 -26.32 -0.01
N ARG A 150 16.57 -26.92 0.96
CA ARG A 150 15.09 -27.06 0.88
C ARG A 150 14.39 -25.71 0.82
N ARG A 151 14.82 -24.76 1.67
CA ARG A 151 14.30 -23.39 1.63
C ARG A 151 14.58 -22.72 0.29
N LEU A 152 15.77 -22.91 -0.30
CA LEU A 152 16.10 -22.38 -1.62
C LEU A 152 15.11 -22.88 -2.66
N GLN A 153 14.85 -24.18 -2.73
CA GLN A 153 13.86 -24.76 -3.64
C GLN A 153 12.47 -24.13 -3.44
N ALA A 154 12.00 -24.04 -2.20
CA ALA A 154 10.70 -23.44 -1.89
C ALA A 154 10.62 -21.95 -2.26
N LEU A 155 11.70 -21.19 -2.10
CA LEU A 155 11.75 -19.78 -2.51
C LEU A 155 11.79 -19.64 -4.04
N THR A 156 12.53 -20.50 -4.73
CA THR A 156 12.60 -20.51 -6.20
C THR A 156 11.26 -20.86 -6.82
N THR A 157 10.50 -21.81 -6.27
CA THR A 157 9.14 -22.14 -6.76
C THR A 157 8.15 -20.98 -6.60
N ARG A 158 8.38 -20.09 -5.61
CA ARG A 158 7.51 -18.93 -5.35
C ARG A 158 7.83 -17.72 -6.25
N LEU A 159 9.00 -17.69 -6.90
CA LEU A 159 9.50 -16.56 -7.69
C LEU A 159 9.12 -16.71 -9.17
#